data_AF-A0A358PBU4-F1
#
_entry.id   AF-A0A358PBU4-F1
#
_cell.length_a   1.000
_cell.length_b   1.000
_cell.length_c   1.000
_cell.angle_alpha   90.00
_cell.angle_beta   90.00
_cell.angle_gamma   90.00
#
_symmetry.space_group_name_H-M   'P 1'
#
loop_
_entity.id
_entity.type
_entity.pdbx_description
1 polymer ?
#
loop_
_entity_poly.entity_id
_entity_poly.type
_entity_poly.pdbx_seq_one_letter_code
_entity_poly.pdbx_strand_id
1 'polypeptide(L)'
;LGWLLQTVQGGLAALLLLGLIGFVLLAVLLRQKIGILLASAGLFAGLAFLPAPAIVAPQVNGLVWQVWSDDASASARAEGKLVFVDVTADWCITCKANKALVLEAAPIGPMLAALVEDDKLVMLKADWTRPDPRIAAFLASHDRFGIPFNIIYGPTAPEGILLGELLRADMIEKALIKAGMSR
;
A
#
# COMPACT_ATOMS: atom_id res chain seq x y z
N LEU A 1 12.59 56.75 68.75
CA LEU A 1 12.36 55.30 68.53
C LEU A 1 11.62 54.95 67.22
N GLY A 2 10.89 55.86 66.55
CA GLY A 2 10.07 55.53 65.37
C GLY A 2 10.82 55.09 64.10
N TRP A 3 12.06 55.53 63.89
CA TRP A 3 12.85 55.21 62.70
C TRP A 3 13.32 53.74 62.61
N LEU A 4 13.48 53.07 63.76
CA LEU A 4 13.86 51.64 63.82
C LEU A 4 12.69 50.71 63.47
N LEU A 5 11.44 51.15 63.63
CA LEU A 5 10.26 50.35 63.27
C LEU A 5 10.00 50.36 61.76
N GLN A 6 10.35 51.44 61.06
CA GLN A 6 10.17 51.56 59.61
C GLN A 6 11.16 50.71 58.80
N THR A 7 12.39 50.53 59.29
CA THR A 7 13.40 49.69 58.61
C THR A 7 13.13 48.19 58.77
N VAL A 8 12.62 47.76 59.93
CA VAL A 8 12.24 46.36 60.18
C VAL A 8 10.97 45.97 59.41
N GLN A 9 9.99 46.87 59.30
CA GLN A 9 8.76 46.63 58.51
C GLN A 9 9.04 46.53 57.00
N GLY A 10 9.99 47.30 56.47
CA GLY A 10 10.38 47.25 55.05
C GLY A 10 11.06 45.93 54.64
N GLY A 11 11.89 45.36 55.52
CA GLY A 11 12.59 44.10 55.26
C GLY A 11 11.67 42.88 55.19
N LEU A 12 10.68 42.80 56.10
CA LEU A 12 9.69 41.72 56.11
C LEU A 12 8.75 41.78 54.91
N ALA A 13 8.32 42.99 54.52
CA ALA A 13 7.50 43.19 53.33
C ALA A 13 8.22 42.77 52.04
N ALA A 14 9.52 43.06 51.92
CA ALA A 14 10.33 42.66 50.77
C ALA A 14 10.50 41.14 50.67
N LEU A 15 10.71 40.45 51.79
CA LEU A 15 10.82 38.98 51.82
C LEU A 15 9.50 38.28 51.46
N LEU A 16 8.36 38.81 51.94
CA LEU A 16 7.03 38.30 51.59
C LEU A 16 6.72 38.50 50.10
N LEU A 17 7.08 39.66 49.52
CA LEU A 17 6.92 39.93 48.10
C LEU A 17 7.77 38.99 47.24
N LEU A 18 9.04 38.79 47.58
CA LEU A 18 9.92 37.84 46.87
C LEU A 18 9.42 36.40 46.99
N GLY A 19 8.92 36.00 48.16
CA GLY A 19 8.30 34.69 48.36
C GLY A 19 7.04 34.49 47.52
N LEU A 20 6.17 35.50 47.43
CA LEU A 20 4.98 35.50 46.57
C LEU A 20 5.35 35.41 45.09
N ILE A 21 6.33 36.19 44.64
CA ILE A 21 6.82 36.15 43.25
C ILE A 21 7.39 34.77 42.94
N GLY A 22 8.21 34.21 43.83
CA GLY A 22 8.76 32.86 43.67
C GLY A 22 7.68 31.77 43.62
N PHE A 23 6.66 31.87 44.49
CA PHE A 23 5.53 30.94 44.50
C PHE A 23 4.68 31.03 43.23
N VAL A 24 4.39 32.24 42.75
CA VAL A 24 3.65 32.47 41.51
C VAL A 24 4.44 31.96 40.31
N LEU A 25 5.75 32.25 40.22
CA LEU A 25 6.61 31.75 39.15
C LEU A 25 6.68 30.22 39.16
N LEU A 26 6.84 29.61 40.33
CA LEU A 26 6.85 28.14 40.48
C LEU A 26 5.51 27.52 40.06
N ALA A 27 4.39 28.10 40.48
CA ALA A 27 3.04 27.64 40.11
C ALA A 27 2.76 27.77 38.60
N VAL A 28 3.25 28.85 37.95
CA VAL A 28 3.14 29.06 36.50
C VAL A 28 4.00 28.03 35.75
N LEU A 29 5.23 27.77 36.19
CA LEU A 29 6.12 26.77 35.58
C LEU A 29 5.57 25.34 35.72
N LEU A 30 4.99 25.00 36.88
CA LEU A 30 4.32 23.71 37.10
C LEU A 30 3.08 23.55 36.20
N ARG A 31 2.25 24.59 36.06
CA ARG A 31 1.10 24.59 35.12
C ARG A 31 1.54 24.39 33.67
N GLN A 32 2.62 25.05 33.24
CA GLN A 32 3.13 24.91 31.87
C GLN A 32 3.67 23.50 31.58
N LYS A 33 4.40 22.89 32.52
CA LYS A 33 4.92 21.52 32.35
C LYS A 33 3.81 20.46 32.33
N ILE A 34 2.74 20.63 33.12
CA ILE A 34 1.57 19.72 33.11
C ILE A 34 0.80 19.84 31.78
N GLY A 35 0.63 21.06 31.26
CA GLY A 35 -0.04 21.27 29.97
C GLY A 35 0.67 20.62 28.79
N ILE A 36 2.01 20.68 28.75
CA ILE A 36 2.82 20.07 27.68
C ILE A 36 2.76 18.53 27.74
N LEU A 37 2.76 17.95 28.95
CA LEU A 37 2.67 16.49 29.13
C LEU A 37 1.29 15.91 28.76
N LEU A 38 0.21 16.65 29.02
CA LEU A 38 -1.14 16.24 28.61
C LEU A 38 -1.35 16.39 27.10
N ALA A 39 -0.80 17.44 26.49
CA ALA A 39 -0.85 17.64 25.04
C ALA A 39 -0.06 16.56 24.28
N SER A 40 1.11 16.14 24.79
CA SER A 40 1.88 15.06 24.18
C SER A 40 1.17 13.71 24.31
N ALA A 41 0.59 13.38 25.47
CA ALA A 41 -0.16 12.14 25.67
C ALA A 41 -1.40 12.05 24.75
N GLY A 42 -2.12 13.15 24.54
CA GLY A 42 -3.26 13.21 23.61
C GLY A 42 -2.87 12.98 22.15
N LEU A 43 -1.70 13.47 21.73
CA LEU A 43 -1.20 13.29 20.37
C LEU A 43 -0.79 11.83 20.09
N PHE A 44 -0.20 11.14 21.07
CA PHE A 44 0.16 9.72 20.92
C PHE A 44 -1.05 8.78 20.88
N ALA A 45 -2.11 9.07 21.62
CA ALA A 45 -3.34 8.25 21.59
C ALA A 45 -4.12 8.39 20.27
N GLY A 46 -4.07 9.56 19.63
CA GLY A 46 -4.75 9.81 18.35
C GLY A 46 -4.14 9.08 17.16
N LEU A 47 -2.83 8.81 17.18
CA LEU A 47 -2.14 8.09 16.09
C LEU A 47 -2.38 6.56 16.12
N ALA A 48 -2.76 5.98 17.25
CA ALA A 48 -3.00 4.55 17.39
C ALA A 48 -4.34 4.08 16.76
N PHE A 49 -5.23 5.02 16.42
CA PHE A 49 -6.55 4.75 15.82
C PHE A 49 -6.66 5.19 14.36
N LEU A 50 -5.55 5.49 13.70
CA LEU A 50 -5.57 5.70 12.25
C LEU A 50 -5.89 4.36 11.56
N PRO A 51 -7.00 4.27 10.80
CA PRO A 51 -7.26 3.09 9.99
C PRO A 51 -6.09 2.91 9.02
N ALA A 52 -5.58 1.69 8.90
CA ALA A 52 -4.54 1.37 7.94
C ALA A 52 -5.00 1.85 6.54
N PRO A 53 -4.13 2.48 5.74
CA PRO A 53 -4.49 2.88 4.40
C PRO A 53 -4.89 1.62 3.63
N ALA A 54 -6.15 1.56 3.21
CA ALA A 54 -6.58 0.56 2.26
C ALA A 54 -5.76 0.79 0.98
N ILE A 55 -4.94 -0.19 0.61
CA ILE A 55 -4.22 -0.16 -0.67
C ILE A 55 -5.30 -0.34 -1.74
N VAL A 56 -5.83 0.77 -2.26
CA VAL A 56 -6.81 0.75 -3.33
C VAL A 56 -6.10 0.28 -4.60
N ALA A 57 -6.35 -0.95 -5.00
CA ALA A 57 -5.91 -1.49 -6.28
C ALA A 57 -6.42 -0.59 -7.42
N PRO A 58 -5.55 -0.13 -8.34
CA PRO A 58 -5.97 0.68 -9.48
C PRO A 58 -7.06 -0.05 -10.28
N GLN A 59 -8.25 0.55 -10.37
CA GLN A 59 -9.36 0.05 -11.17
C GLN A 59 -9.30 0.69 -12.56
N VAL A 60 -9.16 -0.12 -13.60
CA VAL A 60 -9.28 0.37 -14.99
C VAL A 60 -10.33 -0.49 -15.68
N ASN A 61 -11.46 0.10 -16.05
CA ASN A 61 -12.55 -0.60 -16.76
C ASN A 61 -13.01 -1.91 -16.08
N GLY A 62 -13.05 -1.95 -14.74
CA GLY A 62 -13.42 -3.14 -13.96
C GLY A 62 -12.29 -4.16 -13.77
N LEU A 63 -11.10 -3.91 -14.32
CA LEU A 63 -9.91 -4.71 -14.06
C LEU A 63 -9.27 -4.28 -12.74
N VAL A 64 -9.34 -5.17 -11.75
CA VAL A 64 -8.74 -5.01 -10.42
C VAL A 64 -7.35 -5.64 -10.43
N TRP A 65 -6.29 -4.83 -10.50
CA TRP A 65 -4.92 -5.34 -10.42
C TRP A 65 -4.40 -5.35 -8.99
N GLN A 66 -4.06 -6.52 -8.48
CA GLN A 66 -3.39 -6.68 -7.19
C GLN A 66 -1.87 -6.73 -7.37
N VAL A 67 -1.13 -6.41 -6.31
CA VAL A 67 0.34 -6.52 -6.33
C VAL A 67 0.70 -8.01 -6.37
N TRP A 68 1.57 -8.37 -7.31
CA TRP A 68 2.07 -9.74 -7.40
C TRP A 68 3.00 -10.08 -6.24
N SER A 69 2.82 -11.28 -5.70
CA SER A 69 3.79 -12.02 -4.90
C SER A 69 3.62 -13.51 -5.18
N ASP A 70 4.65 -14.32 -4.89
CA ASP A 70 4.55 -15.78 -4.97
C ASP A 70 3.40 -16.31 -4.12
N ASP A 71 3.23 -15.78 -2.90
CA ASP A 71 2.15 -16.16 -1.98
C ASP A 71 0.76 -15.81 -2.53
N ALA A 72 0.59 -14.61 -3.10
CA ALA A 72 -0.70 -14.19 -3.68
C ALA A 72 -1.09 -15.07 -4.88
N SER A 73 -0.11 -15.39 -5.73
CA SER A 73 -0.31 -16.31 -6.85
C SER A 73 -0.64 -17.73 -6.37
N ALA A 74 0.12 -18.24 -5.39
CA ALA A 74 -0.08 -19.58 -4.85
C ALA A 74 -1.44 -19.73 -4.14
N SER A 75 -1.85 -18.73 -3.35
CA SER A 75 -3.15 -18.74 -2.66
C SER A 75 -4.31 -18.81 -3.65
N ALA A 76 -4.32 -17.91 -4.64
CA ALA A 76 -5.38 -17.88 -5.65
C ALA A 76 -5.43 -19.18 -6.49
N ARG A 77 -4.27 -19.77 -6.80
CA ARG A 77 -4.19 -21.07 -7.48
C ARG A 77 -4.72 -22.20 -6.59
N ALA A 78 -4.43 -22.19 -5.30
CA ALA A 78 -4.93 -23.18 -4.35
C ALA A 78 -6.45 -23.10 -4.16
N GLU A 79 -7.03 -21.91 -4.30
CA GLU A 79 -8.48 -21.68 -4.35
C GLU A 79 -9.14 -22.16 -5.66
N GLY A 80 -8.35 -22.63 -6.64
CA GLY A 80 -8.85 -23.08 -7.93
C GLY A 80 -9.25 -21.94 -8.88
N LYS A 81 -8.81 -20.71 -8.61
CA LYS A 81 -9.07 -19.55 -9.47
C LYS A 81 -8.14 -19.53 -10.66
N LEU A 82 -8.58 -18.88 -11.73
CA LEU A 82 -7.67 -18.43 -12.78
C LEU A 82 -6.77 -17.34 -12.20
N VAL A 83 -5.49 -17.35 -12.57
CA VAL A 83 -4.54 -16.31 -12.15
C VAL A 83 -3.82 -15.77 -13.36
N PHE A 84 -4.01 -14.48 -13.64
CA PHE A 84 -3.26 -13.75 -14.66
C PHE A 84 -2.13 -12.98 -13.98
N VAL A 85 -0.87 -13.29 -14.33
CA VAL A 85 0.29 -12.50 -13.90
C VAL A 85 0.82 -11.68 -15.08
N ASP A 86 0.87 -10.35 -14.92
CA ASP A 86 1.52 -9.39 -15.83
C ASP A 86 2.78 -8.84 -15.17
N VAL A 87 3.95 -9.17 -15.71
CA VAL A 87 5.22 -8.56 -15.32
C VAL A 87 5.54 -7.45 -16.32
N THR A 88 5.62 -6.22 -15.80
CA THR A 88 5.56 -4.99 -16.60
C THR A 88 6.45 -3.89 -16.01
N ALA A 89 6.59 -2.77 -16.71
CA ALA A 89 7.27 -1.57 -16.22
C ALA A 89 6.79 -0.30 -16.93
N ASP A 90 6.95 0.85 -16.26
CA ASP A 90 6.57 2.16 -16.79
C ASP A 90 7.41 2.59 -18.00
N TRP A 91 8.64 2.11 -18.12
CA TRP A 91 9.52 2.39 -19.25
C TRP A 91 9.30 1.43 -20.44
N CYS A 92 8.50 0.38 -20.27
CA CYS A 92 8.28 -0.65 -21.29
C CYS A 92 7.15 -0.25 -22.25
N ILE A 93 7.50 0.23 -23.44
CA ILE A 93 6.52 0.65 -24.45
C ILE A 93 5.61 -0.49 -24.92
N THR A 94 6.17 -1.69 -25.11
CA THR A 94 5.41 -2.88 -25.52
C THR A 94 4.41 -3.31 -24.45
N CYS A 95 4.78 -3.20 -23.17
CA CYS A 95 3.89 -3.50 -22.05
C CYS A 95 2.67 -2.55 -22.06
N LYS A 96 2.91 -1.24 -22.26
CA LYS A 96 1.84 -0.25 -22.38
C LYS A 96 0.93 -0.54 -23.57
N ALA A 97 1.50 -0.91 -24.72
CA ALA A 97 0.74 -1.26 -25.91
C ALA A 97 -0.14 -2.51 -25.69
N ASN A 98 0.42 -3.58 -25.13
CA ASN A 98 -0.32 -4.80 -24.77
C ASN A 98 -1.49 -4.50 -23.83
N LYS A 99 -1.26 -3.65 -22.82
CA LYS A 99 -2.29 -3.28 -21.85
C LYS A 99 -3.43 -2.52 -22.52
N ALA A 100 -3.12 -1.41 -23.21
CA ALA A 100 -4.13 -0.54 -23.79
C ALA A 100 -4.86 -1.15 -25.00
N LEU A 101 -4.17 -1.92 -25.83
CA LEU A 101 -4.71 -2.44 -27.10
C LEU A 101 -5.28 -3.85 -26.99
N VAL A 102 -4.97 -4.59 -25.92
CA VAL A 102 -5.44 -5.96 -25.74
C VAL A 102 -6.11 -6.13 -24.39
N LEU A 103 -5.40 -5.97 -23.28
CA LEU A 103 -5.93 -6.34 -21.96
C LEU A 103 -7.10 -5.44 -21.52
N GLU A 104 -7.06 -4.15 -21.84
CA GLU A 104 -8.09 -3.17 -21.49
C GLU A 104 -9.13 -2.96 -22.62
N ALA A 105 -8.84 -3.48 -23.82
CA ALA A 105 -9.66 -3.29 -25.01
C ALA A 105 -10.65 -4.44 -25.24
N ALA A 106 -11.72 -4.17 -25.98
CA ALA A 106 -12.65 -5.21 -26.41
C ALA A 106 -11.97 -6.18 -27.42
N PRO A 107 -12.25 -7.50 -27.33
CA PRO A 107 -13.22 -8.13 -26.43
C PRO A 107 -12.66 -8.54 -25.06
N ILE A 108 -11.36 -8.43 -24.83
CA ILE A 108 -10.68 -9.04 -23.68
C ILE A 108 -10.95 -8.30 -22.37
N GLY A 109 -10.87 -6.98 -22.35
CA GLY A 109 -11.11 -6.19 -21.13
C GLY A 109 -12.44 -6.51 -20.46
N PRO A 110 -13.59 -6.43 -21.17
CA PRO A 110 -14.88 -6.81 -20.61
C PRO A 110 -14.94 -8.27 -20.13
N MET A 111 -14.30 -9.20 -20.86
CA MET A 111 -14.26 -10.61 -20.47
C MET A 111 -13.48 -10.83 -19.17
N LEU A 112 -12.30 -10.21 -19.03
CA LEU A 112 -11.50 -10.28 -17.82
C LEU A 112 -12.23 -9.63 -16.64
N ALA A 113 -12.88 -8.48 -16.86
CA ALA A 113 -13.65 -7.79 -15.84
C ALA A 113 -14.81 -8.67 -15.30
N ALA A 114 -15.55 -9.35 -16.19
CA ALA A 114 -16.60 -10.28 -15.79
C ALA A 114 -16.08 -11.45 -14.96
N LEU A 115 -14.91 -12.01 -15.31
CA LEU A 115 -14.29 -13.09 -14.53
C LEU A 115 -13.80 -12.62 -13.15
N VAL A 116 -13.33 -11.36 -13.05
CA VAL A 116 -12.97 -10.75 -11.77
C VAL A 116 -14.21 -10.52 -10.91
N GLU A 117 -15.29 -10.02 -11.49
CA GLU A 117 -16.57 -9.79 -10.81
C GLU A 117 -17.18 -11.10 -10.27
N ASP A 118 -17.06 -12.19 -11.01
CA ASP A 118 -17.50 -13.54 -10.62
C ASP A 118 -16.58 -14.24 -9.59
N ASP A 119 -15.52 -13.56 -9.11
CA ASP A 119 -14.46 -14.14 -8.24
C ASP A 119 -13.76 -15.37 -8.85
N LYS A 120 -13.75 -15.49 -10.18
CA LYS A 120 -13.10 -16.60 -10.92
C LYS A 120 -11.66 -16.30 -11.33
N LEU A 121 -11.30 -15.02 -11.42
CA LEU A 121 -10.00 -14.56 -11.91
C LEU A 121 -9.34 -13.60 -10.91
N VAL A 122 -8.09 -13.89 -10.58
CA VAL A 122 -7.20 -12.97 -9.86
C VAL A 122 -6.16 -12.41 -10.84
N MET A 123 -6.06 -11.08 -10.91
CA MET A 123 -5.09 -10.38 -11.75
C MET A 123 -3.97 -9.79 -10.90
N LEU A 124 -2.74 -10.20 -11.17
CA LEU A 124 -1.54 -9.84 -10.41
C LEU A 124 -0.57 -9.06 -11.29
N LYS A 125 -0.17 -7.88 -10.84
CA LYS A 125 0.83 -7.03 -11.50
C LYS A 125 2.16 -7.11 -10.76
N ALA A 126 3.19 -7.58 -11.44
CA ALA A 126 4.58 -7.51 -10.98
C ALA A 126 5.26 -6.30 -11.63
N ASP A 127 5.40 -5.21 -10.89
CA ASP A 127 5.98 -3.96 -11.40
C ASP A 127 7.51 -3.96 -11.28
N TRP A 128 8.19 -4.15 -12.41
CA TRP A 128 9.64 -4.16 -12.54
C TRP A 128 10.21 -2.83 -13.06
N THR A 129 9.49 -1.72 -12.83
CA THR A 129 10.00 -0.37 -13.12
C THR A 129 11.31 -0.10 -12.39
N ARG A 130 11.44 -0.62 -11.18
CA ARG A 130 12.70 -0.69 -10.42
C ARG A 130 13.14 -2.16 -10.32
N PRO A 131 14.45 -2.46 -10.41
CA PRO A 131 14.93 -3.82 -10.26
C PRO A 131 14.47 -4.45 -8.93
N ASP A 132 13.75 -5.56 -9.02
CA ASP A 132 13.37 -6.41 -7.88
C ASP A 132 13.93 -7.82 -8.12
N PRO A 133 14.75 -8.37 -7.19
CA PRO A 133 15.35 -9.69 -7.34
C PRO A 133 14.31 -10.83 -7.32
N ARG A 134 13.14 -10.65 -6.69
CA ARG A 134 12.07 -11.65 -6.67
C ARG A 134 11.42 -11.76 -8.05
N ILE A 135 11.15 -10.61 -8.69
CA ILE A 135 10.66 -10.59 -10.07
C ILE A 135 11.70 -11.19 -11.02
N ALA A 136 12.98 -10.86 -10.84
CA ALA A 136 14.05 -11.44 -11.65
C ALA A 136 14.13 -12.97 -11.51
N ALA A 137 14.03 -13.49 -10.28
CA ALA A 137 14.00 -14.93 -10.02
C ALA A 137 12.74 -15.60 -10.61
N PHE A 138 11.58 -14.95 -10.51
CA PHE A 138 10.33 -15.44 -11.11
C PHE A 138 10.40 -15.49 -12.64
N LEU A 139 11.00 -14.49 -13.29
CA LEU A 139 11.24 -14.54 -14.73
C LEU A 139 12.21 -15.69 -15.08
N ALA A 140 13.31 -15.81 -14.33
CA ALA A 140 14.32 -16.83 -14.57
C ALA A 140 13.79 -18.25 -14.39
N SER A 141 12.88 -18.49 -13.44
CA SER A 141 12.24 -19.80 -13.25
C SER A 141 11.35 -20.22 -14.42
N HIS A 142 11.00 -19.29 -15.31
CA HIS A 142 10.25 -19.53 -16.54
C HIS A 142 11.12 -19.40 -17.80
N ASP A 143 12.45 -19.47 -17.65
CA ASP A 143 13.42 -19.27 -18.74
C ASP A 143 13.20 -17.93 -19.48
N ARG A 144 12.94 -16.87 -18.73
CA ARG A 144 12.77 -15.51 -19.23
C ARG A 144 13.65 -14.54 -18.44
N PHE A 145 14.11 -13.50 -19.13
CA PHE A 145 15.06 -12.52 -18.57
C PHE A 145 14.65 -11.08 -18.85
N GLY A 146 13.39 -10.86 -19.24
CA GLY A 146 12.91 -9.56 -19.68
C GLY A 146 11.39 -9.45 -19.61
N ILE A 147 10.92 -8.23 -19.84
CA ILE A 147 9.51 -7.87 -19.96
C ILE A 147 9.21 -7.39 -21.39
N PRO A 148 7.97 -7.48 -21.88
CA PRO A 148 6.77 -7.98 -21.19
C PRO A 148 6.80 -9.50 -20.93
N PHE A 149 6.26 -9.91 -19.79
CA PHE A 149 6.03 -11.32 -19.48
C PHE A 149 4.62 -11.49 -18.94
N ASN A 150 3.87 -12.41 -19.52
CA ASN A 150 2.49 -12.68 -19.12
C ASN A 150 2.28 -14.19 -19.03
N ILE A 151 1.62 -14.65 -17.97
CA ILE A 151 1.30 -16.06 -17.75
C ILE A 151 -0.08 -16.20 -17.12
N ILE A 152 -0.82 -17.22 -17.57
CA ILE A 152 -2.14 -17.55 -17.03
C ILE A 152 -2.10 -18.93 -16.41
N TYR A 153 -2.44 -19.03 -15.13
CA TYR A 153 -2.65 -20.28 -14.42
C TYR A 153 -4.14 -20.59 -14.30
N GLY A 154 -4.45 -21.87 -14.08
CA GLY A 154 -5.78 -22.29 -13.68
C GLY A 154 -5.83 -23.78 -13.34
N PRO A 155 -7.00 -24.31 -12.94
CA PRO A 155 -7.15 -25.70 -12.50
C PRO A 155 -6.67 -26.74 -13.50
N THR A 156 -6.83 -26.48 -14.81
CA THR A 156 -6.40 -27.39 -15.89
C THR A 156 -5.02 -27.03 -16.46
N ALA A 157 -4.38 -25.98 -15.94
CA ALA A 157 -3.05 -25.54 -16.30
C ALA A 157 -2.25 -25.12 -15.04
N PRO A 158 -1.91 -26.07 -14.16
CA PRO A 158 -1.21 -25.77 -12.90
C PRO A 158 0.19 -25.20 -13.13
N GLU A 159 0.89 -25.61 -14.19
CA GLU A 159 2.21 -25.08 -14.58
C GLU A 159 2.13 -23.72 -15.31
N GLY A 160 0.90 -23.23 -15.55
CA GLY A 160 0.66 -21.98 -16.26
C GLY A 160 0.85 -22.08 -17.78
N ILE A 161 0.28 -21.10 -18.47
CA ILE A 161 0.36 -20.93 -19.92
C ILE A 161 1.07 -19.61 -20.19
N LEU A 162 2.33 -19.72 -20.59
CA LEU A 162 3.13 -18.57 -21.02
C LEU A 162 2.54 -17.95 -22.28
N LEU A 163 2.35 -16.64 -22.26
CA LEU A 163 1.89 -15.86 -23.38
C LEU A 163 3.08 -15.25 -24.13
N GLY A 164 2.86 -14.90 -25.40
CA GLY A 164 3.86 -14.21 -26.20
C GLY A 164 4.12 -12.78 -25.72
N GLU A 165 5.26 -12.21 -26.10
CA GLU A 165 5.61 -10.82 -25.77
C GLU A 165 4.65 -9.81 -26.39
N LEU A 166 4.08 -10.12 -27.57
CA LEU A 166 3.04 -9.36 -28.22
C LEU A 166 1.71 -10.07 -28.03
N LEU A 167 0.82 -9.47 -27.23
CA LEU A 167 -0.47 -10.06 -26.92
C LEU A 167 -1.43 -9.91 -28.10
N ARG A 168 -2.35 -10.87 -28.20
CA ARG A 168 -3.50 -10.83 -29.10
C ARG A 168 -4.72 -11.37 -28.37
N ALA A 169 -5.89 -10.88 -28.71
CA ALA A 169 -7.14 -11.30 -28.08
C ALA A 169 -7.33 -12.83 -28.17
N ASP A 170 -7.11 -13.42 -29.34
CA ASP A 170 -7.27 -14.86 -29.56
C ASP A 170 -6.34 -15.71 -28.68
N MET A 171 -5.14 -15.20 -28.38
CA MET A 171 -4.17 -15.88 -27.52
C MET A 171 -4.65 -15.91 -26.06
N ILE A 172 -5.16 -14.77 -25.57
CA ILE A 172 -5.67 -14.66 -24.18
C ILE A 172 -6.89 -15.56 -24.01
N GLU A 173 -7.86 -15.49 -24.92
CA GLU A 173 -9.08 -16.30 -24.85
C GLU A 173 -8.76 -17.80 -24.84
N LYS A 174 -7.92 -18.26 -25.78
CA LYS A 174 -7.49 -19.67 -25.85
C LYS A 174 -6.76 -20.11 -24.59
N ALA A 175 -5.89 -19.26 -24.05
CA ALA A 175 -5.14 -19.58 -22.83
C ALA A 175 -6.07 -19.71 -21.62
N LEU A 176 -7.03 -18.80 -21.44
CA LEU A 176 -7.98 -18.88 -20.34
C LEU A 176 -8.89 -20.13 -20.46
N ILE A 177 -9.38 -20.45 -21.67
CA ILE A 177 -10.15 -21.68 -21.91
C ILE A 177 -9.32 -22.91 -21.55
N LYS A 178 -8.06 -22.97 -22.01
CA LYS A 178 -7.14 -24.08 -21.68
C LYS A 178 -6.79 -24.13 -20.19
N ALA A 179 -6.85 -23.01 -19.48
CA ALA A 179 -6.63 -22.93 -18.04
C ALA A 179 -7.88 -23.29 -17.19
N GLY A 180 -9.05 -23.47 -17.82
CA GLY A 180 -10.25 -23.94 -17.15
C GLY A 180 -11.42 -22.97 -17.14
N MET A 181 -11.36 -21.88 -17.93
CA MET A 181 -12.53 -21.02 -18.13
C MET A 181 -13.63 -21.80 -18.86
N SER A 182 -14.76 -21.99 -18.20
CA SER A 182 -15.99 -22.49 -18.84
C SER A 182 -16.62 -21.37 -19.68
N ARG A 183 -17.00 -21.69 -20.92
CA ARG A 183 -17.77 -20.79 -21.79
C ARG A 183 -19.15 -20.47 -21.24
#